data_AF-A0AAE1MVV5-F1
#
_entry.id   AF-A0AAE1MVV5-F1
#
_cell.length_a   1.000
_cell.length_b   1.000
_cell.length_c   1.000
_cell.angle_alpha   90.00
_cell.angle_beta   90.00
_cell.angle_gamma   90.00
#
_symmetry.space_group_name_H-M   'P 1'
#
loop_
_entity.id
_entity.type
_entity.pdbx_description
1 polymer ?
#
loop_
_entity_poly.entity_id
_entity_poly.type
_entity_poly.pdbx_seq_one_letter_code
_entity_poly.pdbx_strand_id
1 'polypeptide(L)'
;MKELGLTLPFTPLGELTEVSDSSNSHKLYVPNILQKTFVEVNEKGTKAAAASTAVLRVSSSRRPRPKPSFVADHPFIFMIREETSTAVFFIGAVLNPLLAS
;
A
#
# COMPACT_ATOMS: atom_id res chain seq x y z
N MET A 1 -5.28 -13.43 8.94
CA MET A 1 -5.44 -14.53 7.96
C MET A 1 -6.35 -15.64 8.48
N LYS A 2 -6.07 -16.24 9.64
CA LYS A 2 -6.96 -17.25 10.27
C LYS A 2 -8.40 -16.75 10.46
N GLU A 3 -8.56 -15.56 11.03
CA GLU A 3 -9.87 -14.92 11.23
C GLU A 3 -10.56 -14.52 9.91
N LEU A 4 -9.82 -14.40 8.81
CA LEU A 4 -10.35 -14.16 7.48
C LEU A 4 -10.75 -15.46 6.77
N GLY A 5 -10.73 -16.60 7.46
CA GLY A 5 -11.10 -17.91 6.94
C GLY A 5 -9.95 -18.75 6.37
N LEU A 6 -8.75 -18.20 6.23
CA LEU A 6 -7.58 -18.98 5.79
C LEU A 6 -6.92 -19.68 6.99
N THR A 7 -7.39 -20.89 7.29
CA THR A 7 -6.96 -21.66 8.47
C THR A 7 -6.08 -22.86 8.13
N LEU A 8 -6.36 -23.57 7.03
CA LEU A 8 -5.70 -24.85 6.68
C LEU A 8 -4.16 -24.79 6.74
N PRO A 9 -3.47 -23.79 6.13
CA PRO A 9 -2.01 -23.76 6.15
C PRO A 9 -1.41 -23.62 7.55
N PHE A 10 -2.21 -23.18 8.54
CA PHE A 10 -1.76 -22.93 9.90
C PHE A 10 -2.17 -24.02 10.90
N THR A 11 -2.67 -25.16 10.41
CA THR A 11 -3.06 -26.29 11.24
C THR A 11 -2.26 -27.53 10.85
N PRO A 12 -1.95 -28.43 11.79
CA PRO A 12 -1.30 -29.70 11.47
C PRO A 12 -2.12 -30.63 10.56
N LEU A 13 -3.41 -30.32 10.35
CA LEU A 13 -4.31 -31.02 9.42
C LEU A 13 -4.20 -30.49 7.98
N GLY A 14 -3.46 -29.40 7.76
CA GLY A 14 -3.23 -28.86 6.43
C GLY A 14 -2.27 -29.74 5.64
N GLU A 15 -2.57 -29.93 4.36
CA GLU A 15 -1.70 -30.69 3.44
C GLU A 15 -0.77 -29.72 2.69
N LEU A 16 0.41 -29.47 3.25
CA LEU A 16 1.51 -28.75 2.60
C LEU A 16 2.53 -29.74 1.99
N THR A 17 2.04 -30.75 1.27
CA THR A 17 2.83 -31.91 0.81
C THR A 17 3.90 -31.54 -0.21
N GLU A 18 3.63 -30.56 -1.08
CA GLU A 18 4.56 -30.10 -2.12
C GLU A 18 5.70 -29.20 -1.59
N VAL A 19 5.71 -28.89 -0.29
CA VAL A 19 6.73 -28.01 0.31
C VAL A 19 8.00 -28.80 0.66
N SER A 20 7.94 -30.13 0.81
CA SER A 20 9.08 -30.97 1.19
C SER A 20 8.92 -32.41 0.74
N ASP A 21 9.96 -32.98 0.12
CA ASP A 21 10.04 -34.40 -0.26
C ASP A 21 10.27 -35.36 0.92
N SER A 22 10.20 -34.88 2.17
CA SER A 22 10.42 -35.72 3.34
C SER A 22 9.19 -36.58 3.66
N SER A 23 9.41 -37.78 4.18
CA SER A 23 8.35 -38.70 4.63
C SER A 23 7.46 -38.14 5.76
N ASN A 24 7.82 -36.99 6.32
CA ASN A 24 7.06 -36.24 7.34
C ASN A 24 6.27 -35.06 6.77
N SER A 25 6.12 -34.96 5.44
CA SER A 25 5.36 -33.89 4.78
C SER A 25 3.92 -33.74 5.30
N HIS A 26 3.32 -34.83 5.80
CA HIS A 26 1.99 -34.87 6.43
C HIS A 26 1.86 -34.11 7.77
N LYS A 27 2.93 -33.48 8.29
CA LYS A 27 2.90 -32.70 9.54
C LYS A 27 3.40 -31.26 9.37
N LEU A 28 3.57 -30.79 8.15
CA LEU A 28 4.03 -29.42 7.88
C LEU A 28 2.88 -28.42 7.95
N TYR A 29 3.07 -27.37 8.72
CA TYR A 29 2.15 -26.24 8.81
C TYR A 29 2.92 -24.95 9.06
N VAL A 30 2.31 -23.82 8.76
CA VAL A 30 2.84 -22.48 8.96
C VAL A 30 2.50 -22.03 10.39
N PRO A 31 3.50 -21.91 11.30
CA PRO A 31 3.22 -21.44 12.65
C PRO A 31 2.91 -19.94 12.64
N ASN A 32 3.74 -19.15 11.95
CA ASN A 32 3.67 -17.69 11.92
C ASN A 32 4.07 -17.17 10.53
N ILE A 33 3.51 -16.02 10.15
CA ILE A 33 3.95 -15.22 8.99
C ILE A 33 4.34 -13.85 9.55
N LEU A 34 5.59 -13.44 9.33
CA LEU A 34 6.11 -12.16 9.79
C LEU A 34 6.32 -11.24 8.59
N GLN A 35 5.70 -10.07 8.61
CA GLN A 35 5.85 -9.04 7.58
C GLN A 35 6.18 -7.71 8.27
N LYS A 36 7.28 -7.08 7.87
CA LYS A 36 7.68 -5.74 8.30
C LYS A 36 7.81 -4.85 7.08
N THR A 37 7.20 -3.67 7.13
CA THR A 37 7.20 -2.67 6.05
C THR A 37 7.52 -1.30 6.61
N PHE A 38 8.01 -0.41 5.76
CA PHE A 38 8.33 0.97 6.09
C PHE A 38 8.00 1.86 4.90
N VAL A 39 7.36 3.00 5.16
CA VAL A 39 7.00 4.00 4.15
C VAL A 39 7.43 5.36 4.68
N GLU A 40 8.26 6.06 3.90
CA GLU A 40 8.69 7.42 4.19
C GLU A 40 8.15 8.36 3.12
N VAL A 41 7.51 9.44 3.54
CA VAL A 41 7.06 10.51 2.65
C VAL A 41 7.83 11.77 3.03
N ASN A 42 8.61 12.27 2.07
CA ASN A 42 9.32 13.52 2.16
C ASN A 42 9.21 14.26 0.82
N GLU A 43 9.67 15.50 0.76
CA GLU A 43 9.59 16.34 -0.44
C GLU A 43 10.45 15.79 -1.60
N LYS A 44 11.42 14.92 -1.31
CA LYS A 44 12.23 14.25 -2.33
C LYS A 44 11.49 13.06 -2.95
N GLY A 45 10.52 12.49 -2.23
CA GLY A 45 9.84 11.21 -2.50
C GLY A 45 9.03 11.12 -3.79
N THR A 46 8.81 12.22 -4.52
CA THR A 46 8.40 12.24 -5.94
C THR A 46 8.84 13.59 -6.54
N LYS A 47 10.14 13.89 -6.47
CA LYS A 47 10.87 15.03 -7.05
C LYS A 47 10.05 15.98 -7.97
N ALA A 48 9.28 16.92 -7.42
CA ALA A 48 8.83 18.17 -8.07
C ALA A 48 8.43 18.09 -9.59
N ALA A 49 7.85 16.97 -10.06
CA ALA A 49 7.83 16.62 -11.48
C ALA A 49 6.83 17.43 -12.33
N ALA A 50 6.09 18.36 -11.74
CA ALA A 50 5.17 19.27 -12.42
C ALA A 50 5.61 20.74 -12.40
N ALA A 51 6.91 21.04 -12.19
CA ALA A 51 7.39 22.43 -12.31
C ALA A 51 7.37 22.95 -13.77
N SER A 52 6.94 22.16 -14.76
CA SER A 52 7.01 22.55 -16.19
C SER A 52 5.80 22.10 -16.99
N THR A 53 4.71 22.88 -16.94
CA THR A 53 3.86 23.07 -18.13
C THR A 53 3.51 24.55 -18.19
N ALA A 54 4.15 25.27 -19.12
CA ALA A 54 3.96 26.68 -19.37
C ALA A 54 2.47 27.06 -19.34
N VAL A 55 2.13 28.11 -18.59
CA VAL A 55 0.78 28.67 -18.54
C VAL A 55 0.48 29.25 -19.92
N LEU A 56 -0.19 28.47 -20.78
CA LEU A 56 -0.90 28.99 -21.94
C LEU A 56 -2.03 29.89 -21.42
N ARG A 57 -1.73 31.18 -21.26
CA ARG A 57 -2.75 32.21 -21.05
C ARG A 57 -3.48 32.46 -22.37
N VAL A 58 -4.54 31.70 -22.63
CA VAL A 58 -5.55 32.11 -23.61
C VAL A 58 -6.42 33.19 -22.97
N SER A 59 -6.38 34.39 -23.52
CA SER A 59 -7.30 35.48 -23.17
C SER A 59 -8.72 35.10 -23.57
N SER A 60 -9.49 34.55 -22.63
CA SER A 60 -10.95 34.53 -22.75
C SER A 60 -11.57 34.71 -21.38
N SER A 61 -12.62 35.52 -21.36
CA SER A 61 -13.24 36.23 -20.24
C SER A 61 -13.97 35.34 -19.21
N ARG A 62 -13.50 34.11 -18.95
CA ARG A 62 -14.02 33.25 -17.90
C ARG A 62 -13.19 33.41 -16.63
N ARG A 63 -13.83 33.81 -15.53
CA ARG A 63 -13.22 33.73 -14.19
C ARG A 63 -12.66 32.31 -14.02
N PRO A 64 -11.38 32.14 -13.66
CA PRO A 64 -10.83 30.83 -13.38
C PRO A 64 -11.70 30.14 -12.32
N ARG A 65 -12.13 28.90 -12.58
CA ARG A 65 -12.74 28.09 -11.51
C ARG A 65 -11.70 27.95 -10.39
N PRO A 66 -12.07 28.10 -9.11
CA PRO A 66 -11.14 27.86 -8.02
C PRO A 66 -10.59 26.44 -8.13
N LYS A 67 -9.27 26.29 -8.02
CA LYS A 67 -8.64 24.98 -7.99
C LYS A 67 -9.15 24.21 -6.76
N PRO A 68 -9.39 22.89 -6.87
CA PRO A 68 -9.70 22.09 -5.70
C PRO A 68 -8.53 22.17 -4.70
N SER A 69 -8.85 22.31 -3.42
CA SER A 69 -7.88 22.28 -2.32
C SER A 69 -7.93 20.92 -1.63
N PHE A 70 -6.76 20.38 -1.29
CA PHE A 70 -6.63 19.15 -0.52
C PHE A 70 -5.72 19.44 0.68
N VAL A 71 -6.26 19.26 1.88
CA VAL A 71 -5.56 19.49 3.14
C VAL A 71 -5.68 18.20 3.96
N ALA A 72 -4.55 17.51 4.12
CA ALA A 72 -4.46 16.26 4.89
C ALA A 72 -3.97 16.53 6.32
N ASP A 73 -4.70 17.36 7.06
CA ASP A 73 -4.42 17.76 8.46
C ASP A 73 -5.15 16.89 9.50
N HIS A 74 -5.70 15.76 9.08
CA HIS A 74 -6.46 14.80 9.88
C HIS A 74 -6.19 13.38 9.37
N PRO A 75 -6.58 12.32 10.09
CA PRO A 75 -6.32 10.95 9.67
C PRO A 75 -6.77 10.63 8.24
N PHE A 76 -5.89 9.99 7.46
CA PHE A 76 -6.17 9.64 6.07
C PHE A 76 -5.64 8.25 5.73
N ILE A 77 -6.17 7.66 4.67
CA ILE A 77 -5.68 6.41 4.09
C ILE A 77 -4.79 6.69 2.87
N PHE A 78 -3.83 5.81 2.62
CA PHE A 78 -2.98 5.88 1.43
C PHE A 78 -2.86 4.50 0.78
N MET A 79 -2.57 4.51 -0.52
CA MET A 79 -2.29 3.32 -1.30
C MET A 79 -1.17 3.62 -2.30
N ILE A 80 -0.16 2.75 -2.35
CA ILE A 80 0.84 2.76 -3.41
C ILE A 80 0.48 1.62 -4.35
N ARG A 81 0.06 1.96 -5.57
CA ARG A 81 -0.37 1.00 -6.58
C ARG A 81 0.37 1.24 -7.90
N GLU A 82 0.61 0.17 -8.64
CA GLU A 82 1.08 0.25 -10.02
C GLU A 82 -0.13 0.37 -10.95
N GLU A 83 -0.10 1.31 -11.88
CA GLU A 83 -1.30 1.74 -12.62
C GLU A 83 -1.75 0.74 -13.69
N THR A 84 -0.81 0.01 -14.32
CA THR A 84 -1.10 -0.89 -15.43
C THR A 84 -1.71 -2.21 -14.97
N SER A 85 -1.05 -2.89 -14.03
CA SER A 85 -1.52 -4.15 -13.43
C SER A 85 -2.52 -3.94 -12.31
N THR A 86 -2.67 -2.71 -11.83
CA THR A 86 -3.49 -2.35 -10.66
C THR A 86 -3.02 -2.98 -9.35
N ALA A 87 -1.83 -3.57 -9.33
CA ALA A 87 -1.26 -4.21 -8.15
C ALA A 87 -1.04 -3.19 -7.03
N VAL A 88 -1.47 -3.54 -5.82
CA VAL A 88 -1.29 -2.73 -4.60
C VAL A 88 -0.03 -3.20 -3.88
N PHE A 89 0.97 -2.34 -3.80
CA PHE A 89 2.21 -2.63 -3.06
C PHE A 89 2.07 -2.28 -1.58
N PHE A 90 1.40 -1.16 -1.28
CA PHE A 90 1.17 -0.72 0.09
C PHE A 90 -0.24 -0.17 0.23
N ILE A 91 -0.84 -0.45 1.38
CA ILE A 91 -2.07 0.18 1.85
C ILE A 91 -1.91 0.45 3.34
N GLY A 92 -2.35 1.62 3.79
CA GLY A 92 -2.22 2.00 5.19
C GLY A 92 -3.03 3.22 5.55
N ALA A 93 -3.04 3.53 6.84
CA ALA A 93 -3.67 4.71 7.40
C ALA A 93 -2.64 5.50 8.21
N VAL A 94 -2.61 6.82 8.00
CA VAL A 94 -1.86 7.75 8.84
C VAL A 94 -2.82 8.32 9.87
N LEU A 95 -2.69 7.88 11.12
CA LEU A 95 -3.49 8.38 12.23
C LEU A 95 -2.81 9.55 12.95
N ASN A 96 -1.48 9.50 13.04
CA ASN A 96 -0.65 10.56 13.61
C ASN A 96 0.72 10.59 12.91
N PRO A 97 1.04 11.65 12.13
CA PRO A 97 2.30 11.73 11.39
C PRO A 97 3.52 12.06 12.25
N LEU A 98 3.35 12.41 13.53
CA LEU A 98 4.45 12.72 14.46
C LEU A 98 4.99 11.49 15.17
N LEU A 99 4.27 10.36 15.11
CA LEU A 99 4.73 9.10 15.69
C LEU A 99 5.66 8.41 14.69
N ALA A 100 6.96 8.44 14.95
CA ALA A 100 7.90 7.56 14.27
C ALA A 100 7.65 6.12 14.75
N SER A 101 7.32 5.24 13.82
CA SER A 101 7.08 3.79 14.04
C SER A 101 8.25 2.94 13.60
#